data_AF-A0A1H5WEJ2-F1
#
_entry.id   AF-A0A1H5WEJ2-F1
#
_cell.length_a   1.000
_cell.length_b   1.000
_cell.length_c   1.000
_cell.angle_alpha   90.00
_cell.angle_beta   90.00
_cell.angle_gamma   90.00
#
_symmetry.space_group_name_H-M   'P 1'
#
loop_
_entity.id
_entity.type
_entity.pdbx_description
1 polymer ?
#
loop_
_entity_poly.entity_id
_entity_poly.type
_entity_poly.pdbx_seq_one_letter_code
_entity_poly.pdbx_strand_id
1 'polypeptide(L)'
;MKVVKLALLGLAASTFTLPAIAQEYMFTYSKLFSQMKNNVKEGHEDVKVGFFFVDADTKSLCNIEKAWMEKEEHYEELQSSEANELKVPLDNNLRQANPLVFVHTPKDRRCDFSMVVMTKKPLSGKVSYQQIESLLPQMQTMLEDLGGMFASWFTPDVEGITLEFSETITDPVRFSNGNRADVINGKAQIILSEIGEGGYIELPAKTVRVLPYLPAAK
;
A
#
# COMPACT_ATOMS: atom_id res chain seq x y z
N MET A 1 -10.04 78.34 -2.93
CA MET A 1 -11.12 77.35 -2.66
C MET A 1 -11.44 76.56 -3.91
N LYS A 2 -11.06 75.28 -3.94
CA LYS A 2 -11.83 74.19 -4.57
C LYS A 2 -11.18 72.86 -4.20
N VAL A 3 -11.93 72.10 -3.44
CA VAL A 3 -11.60 70.80 -2.86
C VAL A 3 -11.67 69.75 -3.97
N VAL A 4 -10.64 68.92 -4.13
CA VAL A 4 -10.71 67.72 -5.00
C VAL A 4 -10.30 66.52 -4.16
N LYS A 5 -11.14 65.49 -4.25
CA LYS A 5 -11.40 64.46 -3.24
C LYS A 5 -10.34 63.36 -3.28
N LEU A 6 -9.95 62.90 -2.09
CA LEU A 6 -9.14 61.71 -1.87
C LEU A 6 -9.98 60.47 -2.24
N ALA A 7 -9.59 59.76 -3.30
CA ALA A 7 -10.19 58.47 -3.65
C ALA A 7 -9.41 57.35 -2.94
N LEU A 8 -10.03 56.74 -1.93
CA LEU A 8 -9.58 55.47 -1.37
C LEU A 8 -9.80 54.38 -2.41
N LEU A 9 -8.73 53.87 -3.03
CA LEU A 9 -8.75 52.60 -3.74
C LEU A 9 -8.59 51.47 -2.70
N GLY A 10 -9.73 50.88 -2.32
CA GLY A 10 -9.75 49.60 -1.62
C GLY A 10 -9.34 48.50 -2.60
N LEU A 11 -8.10 48.03 -2.50
CA LEU A 11 -7.65 46.84 -3.23
C LEU A 11 -8.23 45.62 -2.52
N ALA A 12 -9.36 45.12 -3.01
CA ALA A 12 -9.93 43.86 -2.57
C ALA A 12 -8.94 42.72 -2.89
N ALA A 13 -8.34 42.14 -1.85
CA ALA A 13 -7.53 40.95 -1.98
C ALA A 13 -8.45 39.76 -2.29
N SER A 14 -8.61 39.45 -3.58
CA SER A 14 -9.27 38.23 -4.03
C SER A 14 -8.38 37.04 -3.65
N THR A 15 -8.66 36.42 -2.49
CA THR A 15 -8.07 35.12 -2.16
C THR A 15 -8.61 34.10 -3.15
N PHE A 16 -7.78 33.70 -4.12
CA PHE A 16 -8.06 32.56 -4.99
C PHE A 16 -8.09 31.30 -4.12
N THR A 17 -9.28 30.88 -3.71
CA THR A 17 -9.48 29.53 -3.18
C THR A 17 -9.39 28.57 -4.36
N LEU A 18 -8.27 27.86 -4.47
CA LEU A 18 -8.14 26.75 -5.41
C LEU A 18 -9.23 25.71 -5.07
N PRO A 19 -10.01 25.22 -6.05
CA PRO A 19 -10.97 24.17 -5.79
C PRO A 19 -10.20 22.90 -5.40
N ALA A 20 -10.43 22.41 -4.18
CA ALA A 20 -10.00 21.09 -3.75
C ALA A 20 -10.82 20.05 -4.53
N ILE A 21 -10.30 19.61 -5.68
CA ILE A 21 -10.92 18.55 -6.47
C ILE A 21 -10.76 17.25 -5.68
N ALA A 22 -11.88 16.62 -5.35
CA ALA A 22 -11.86 15.27 -4.79
C ALA A 22 -11.22 14.33 -5.80
N GLN A 23 -10.18 13.60 -5.41
CA GLN A 23 -9.64 12.56 -6.27
C GLN A 23 -10.56 11.36 -6.20
N GLU A 24 -11.32 11.17 -7.28
CA GLU A 24 -12.13 9.99 -7.50
C GLU A 24 -11.39 9.07 -8.46
N TYR A 25 -11.14 7.85 -8.00
CA TYR A 25 -10.64 6.77 -8.84
C TYR A 25 -11.79 5.93 -9.35
N MET A 26 -11.74 5.58 -10.62
CA MET A 26 -12.70 4.68 -11.25
C MET A 26 -11.96 3.51 -11.91
N PHE A 27 -12.33 2.30 -11.53
CA PHE A 27 -11.81 1.05 -12.10
C PHE A 27 -12.96 0.20 -12.61
N THR A 28 -12.68 -0.68 -13.57
CA THR A 28 -13.58 -1.81 -13.83
C THR A 28 -13.25 -2.92 -12.84
N TYR A 29 -14.27 -3.57 -12.28
CA TYR A 29 -14.07 -4.69 -11.36
C TYR A 29 -13.23 -5.80 -11.99
N SER A 30 -13.43 -6.14 -13.27
CA SER A 30 -12.63 -7.16 -13.95
C SER A 30 -11.13 -6.82 -13.98
N LYS A 31 -10.75 -5.54 -14.03
CA LYS A 31 -9.34 -5.12 -13.98
C LYS A 31 -8.74 -5.38 -12.61
N LEU A 32 -9.44 -4.99 -11.54
CA LEU A 32 -9.00 -5.26 -10.17
C LEU A 32 -8.94 -6.77 -9.91
N PHE A 33 -10.01 -7.51 -10.24
CA PHE A 33 -10.06 -8.97 -10.14
C PHE A 33 -8.85 -9.64 -10.80
N SER A 34 -8.49 -9.20 -12.01
CA SER A 34 -7.40 -9.80 -12.77
C SER A 34 -6.04 -9.70 -12.07
N GLN A 35 -5.83 -8.64 -11.28
CA GLN A 35 -4.61 -8.44 -10.51
C GLN A 35 -4.57 -9.31 -9.25
N MET A 36 -5.69 -9.48 -8.57
CA MET A 36 -5.75 -10.22 -7.30
C MET A 36 -6.18 -11.69 -7.42
N LYS A 37 -6.54 -12.18 -8.62
CA LYS A 37 -6.98 -13.58 -8.83
C LYS A 37 -5.99 -14.63 -8.32
N ASN A 38 -4.70 -14.28 -8.23
CA ASN A 38 -3.65 -15.17 -7.76
C ASN A 38 -3.59 -15.27 -6.22
N ASN A 39 -4.27 -14.39 -5.47
CA ASN A 39 -4.31 -14.40 -4.00
C ASN A 39 -4.91 -15.69 -3.39
N VAL A 40 -5.67 -16.44 -4.20
CA VAL A 40 -6.35 -17.69 -3.81
C VAL A 40 -5.78 -18.92 -4.54
N LYS A 41 -4.72 -18.76 -5.34
CA LYS A 41 -4.02 -19.90 -5.93
C LYS A 41 -3.14 -20.58 -4.89
N GLU A 42 -2.91 -21.87 -5.11
CA GLU A 42 -1.92 -22.66 -4.36
C GLU A 42 -0.51 -22.06 -4.51
N GLY A 43 0.31 -22.16 -3.45
CA GLY A 43 1.66 -21.59 -3.41
C GLY A 43 1.72 -20.12 -2.98
N HIS A 44 0.58 -19.51 -2.65
CA HIS A 44 0.46 -18.14 -2.14
C HIS A 44 -0.34 -18.12 -0.84
N GLU A 45 -0.16 -19.12 0.03
CA GLU A 45 -0.96 -19.28 1.24
C GLU A 45 -0.84 -18.07 2.17
N ASP A 46 0.35 -17.49 2.27
CA ASP A 46 0.69 -16.45 3.24
C ASP A 46 0.86 -15.06 2.63
N VAL A 47 0.86 -14.95 1.30
CA VAL A 47 1.06 -13.68 0.59
C VAL A 47 -0.09 -13.36 -0.36
N LYS A 48 -0.28 -12.08 -0.66
CA LYS A 48 -1.33 -11.58 -1.53
C LYS A 48 -0.92 -10.29 -2.23
N VAL A 49 -1.62 -9.97 -3.29
CA VAL A 49 -1.72 -8.64 -3.88
C VAL A 49 -2.73 -7.83 -3.07
N GLY A 50 -2.34 -6.63 -2.65
CA GLY A 50 -3.20 -5.65 -1.98
C GLY A 50 -3.27 -4.34 -2.74
N PHE A 51 -4.39 -3.62 -2.61
CA PHE A 51 -4.62 -2.31 -3.22
C PHE A 51 -4.61 -1.22 -2.15
N PHE A 52 -3.81 -0.19 -2.39
CA PHE A 52 -3.63 0.94 -1.48
C PHE A 52 -3.61 2.25 -2.27
N PHE A 53 -3.71 3.34 -1.54
CA PHE A 53 -3.46 4.67 -2.05
C PHE A 53 -2.33 5.28 -1.24
N VAL A 54 -1.35 5.86 -1.91
CA VAL A 54 -0.15 6.42 -1.28
C VAL A 54 -0.02 7.89 -1.62
N ASP A 55 0.33 8.69 -0.62
CA ASP A 55 0.62 10.10 -0.83
C ASP A 55 1.78 10.25 -1.81
N ALA A 56 1.60 11.09 -2.83
CA ALA A 56 2.57 11.25 -3.90
C ALA A 56 3.90 11.86 -3.40
N ASP A 57 3.88 12.65 -2.34
CA ASP A 57 5.03 13.37 -1.81
C ASP A 57 5.69 12.59 -0.66
N THR A 58 4.91 12.19 0.35
CA THR A 58 5.44 11.54 1.57
C THR A 58 5.59 10.03 1.44
N LYS A 59 4.93 9.42 0.45
CA LYS A 59 4.83 7.96 0.28
C LYS A 59 4.15 7.23 1.45
N SER A 60 3.44 7.95 2.32
CA SER A 60 2.63 7.35 3.38
C SER A 60 1.27 6.89 2.85
N LEU A 61 0.58 6.03 3.62
CA LEU A 61 -0.73 5.51 3.23
C LEU A 61 -1.79 6.59 3.35
N CYS A 62 -2.54 6.81 2.27
CA CYS A 62 -3.75 7.61 2.32
C CYS A 62 -4.91 6.82 2.94
N ASN A 63 -5.76 7.51 3.70
CA ASN A 63 -7.05 6.97 4.10
C ASN A 63 -7.97 6.84 2.88
N ILE A 64 -8.83 5.83 2.88
CA ILE A 64 -9.93 5.70 1.91
C ILE A 64 -11.18 6.27 2.59
N GLU A 65 -11.67 7.41 2.09
CA GLU A 65 -12.85 8.07 2.68
C GLU A 65 -14.14 7.32 2.34
N LYS A 66 -14.21 6.76 1.13
CA LYS A 66 -15.34 5.96 0.64
C LYS A 66 -14.89 5.08 -0.52
N ALA A 67 -15.44 3.87 -0.60
CA ALA A 67 -15.31 3.02 -1.79
C ALA A 67 -16.60 2.25 -2.05
N TRP A 68 -16.97 2.04 -3.31
CA TRP A 68 -18.17 1.28 -3.67
C TRP A 68 -18.07 0.68 -5.07
N MET A 69 -18.95 -0.26 -5.35
CA MET A 69 -19.21 -0.79 -6.67
C MET A 69 -20.59 -0.35 -7.12
N GLU A 70 -20.73 0.02 -8.39
CA GLU A 70 -22.04 0.31 -8.97
C GLU A 70 -22.17 -0.22 -10.40
N LYS A 71 -23.39 -0.64 -10.72
CA LYS A 71 -23.84 -0.91 -12.08
C LYS A 71 -25.35 -0.73 -12.15
N GLU A 72 -25.78 0.18 -13.01
CA GLU A 72 -27.20 0.53 -13.16
C GLU A 72 -27.80 0.94 -11.79
N GLU A 73 -28.84 0.26 -11.30
CA GLU A 73 -29.45 0.59 -10.00
C GLU A 73 -28.81 -0.15 -8.81
N HIS A 74 -27.81 -1.01 -9.06
CA HIS A 74 -27.15 -1.78 -8.01
C HIS A 74 -25.94 -1.04 -7.46
N TYR A 75 -25.92 -0.84 -6.15
CA TYR A 75 -24.85 -0.21 -5.39
C TYR A 75 -24.41 -1.13 -4.24
N GLU A 76 -23.11 -1.29 -4.05
CA GLU A 76 -22.53 -2.05 -2.93
C GLU A 76 -21.31 -1.31 -2.38
N GLU A 77 -21.31 -1.01 -1.07
CA GLU A 77 -20.18 -0.34 -0.42
C GLU A 77 -19.03 -1.32 -0.15
N LEU A 78 -17.80 -0.89 -0.48
CA LEU A 78 -16.59 -1.65 -0.22
C LEU A 78 -15.92 -1.17 1.07
N GLN A 79 -15.39 -2.12 1.83
CA GLN A 79 -14.74 -1.86 3.11
C GLN A 79 -13.24 -1.59 2.91
N SER A 80 -12.66 -0.73 3.75
CA SER A 80 -11.21 -0.63 3.92
C SER A 80 -10.73 -1.50 5.09
N SER A 81 -9.46 -1.88 5.09
CA SER A 81 -8.82 -2.49 6.26
C SER A 81 -8.34 -1.42 7.24
N GLU A 82 -7.97 -1.83 8.47
CA GLU A 82 -7.27 -0.95 9.43
C GLU A 82 -5.95 -0.38 8.88
N ALA A 83 -5.36 -1.05 7.89
CA ALA A 83 -4.16 -0.62 7.20
C ALA A 83 -4.46 0.18 5.92
N ASN A 84 -5.69 0.69 5.74
CA ASN A 84 -6.14 1.43 4.55
C ASN A 84 -6.04 0.64 3.23
N GLU A 85 -6.11 -0.69 3.30
CA GLU A 85 -6.23 -1.52 2.11
C GLU A 85 -7.67 -1.46 1.57
N LEU A 86 -7.84 -1.24 0.27
CA LEU A 86 -9.14 -1.40 -0.39
C LEU A 86 -9.47 -2.91 -0.48
N LYS A 87 -10.51 -3.36 0.23
CA LYS A 87 -10.96 -4.76 0.14
C LYS A 87 -11.93 -4.92 -1.02
N VAL A 88 -11.47 -5.61 -2.06
CA VAL A 88 -12.30 -5.98 -3.21
C VAL A 88 -12.60 -7.48 -3.10
N PRO A 89 -13.87 -7.92 -3.21
CA PRO A 89 -14.20 -9.34 -3.16
C PRO A 89 -13.62 -10.08 -4.37
N LEU A 90 -13.20 -11.33 -4.17
CA LEU A 90 -12.75 -12.22 -5.24
C LEU A 90 -13.91 -13.10 -5.71
N ASP A 91 -14.80 -12.50 -6.51
CA ASP A 91 -16.03 -13.15 -6.99
C ASP A 91 -16.11 -13.18 -8.53
N ASN A 92 -16.37 -14.37 -9.08
CA ASN A 92 -16.45 -14.60 -10.53
C ASN A 92 -17.76 -14.09 -11.17
N ASN A 93 -18.85 -13.97 -10.41
CA ASN A 93 -20.11 -13.39 -10.88
C ASN A 93 -19.96 -11.87 -10.99
N LEU A 94 -19.37 -11.22 -9.98
CA LEU A 94 -18.99 -9.81 -10.06
C LEU A 94 -18.01 -9.57 -11.20
N ARG A 95 -17.10 -10.52 -11.49
CA ARG A 95 -16.18 -10.42 -12.65
C ARG A 95 -16.93 -10.40 -13.98
N GLN A 96 -17.99 -11.20 -14.11
CA GLN A 96 -18.80 -11.28 -15.31
C GLN A 96 -19.73 -10.06 -15.44
N ALA A 97 -20.35 -9.64 -14.34
CA ALA A 97 -21.17 -8.44 -14.29
C ALA A 97 -20.35 -7.17 -14.55
N ASN A 98 -19.10 -7.16 -14.08
CA ASN A 98 -18.12 -6.09 -14.24
C ASN A 98 -18.65 -4.69 -13.86
N PRO A 99 -19.10 -4.49 -12.60
CA PRO A 99 -19.46 -3.15 -12.13
C PRO A 99 -18.24 -2.22 -12.15
N LEU A 100 -18.51 -0.91 -12.14
CA LEU A 100 -17.49 0.09 -11.89
C LEU A 100 -17.19 0.15 -10.39
N VAL A 101 -15.92 0.31 -10.04
CA VAL A 101 -15.44 0.46 -8.67
C VAL A 101 -14.94 1.89 -8.51
N PHE A 102 -15.51 2.60 -7.55
CA PHE A 102 -15.18 3.98 -7.23
C PHE A 102 -14.47 4.06 -5.89
N VAL A 103 -13.48 4.95 -5.78
CA VAL A 103 -12.77 5.22 -4.54
C VAL A 103 -12.54 6.71 -4.37
N HIS A 104 -12.90 7.23 -3.20
CA HIS A 104 -12.64 8.59 -2.76
C HIS A 104 -11.45 8.60 -1.79
N THR A 105 -10.47 9.43 -2.11
CA THR A 105 -9.32 9.74 -1.25
C THR A 105 -9.36 11.21 -0.80
N PRO A 106 -8.63 11.58 0.27
CA PRO A 106 -8.59 12.95 0.77
C PRO A 106 -8.29 13.98 -0.32
N LYS A 107 -8.99 15.12 -0.28
CA LYS A 107 -8.86 16.18 -1.31
C LYS A 107 -7.68 17.13 -1.07
N ASP A 108 -7.10 17.09 0.12
CA ASP A 108 -6.03 17.98 0.57
C ASP A 108 -4.64 17.55 0.08
N ARG A 109 -4.54 16.35 -0.50
CA ARG A 109 -3.29 15.76 -0.99
C ARG A 109 -3.54 14.90 -2.22
N ARG A 110 -2.48 14.58 -2.95
CA ARG A 110 -2.54 13.65 -4.08
C ARG A 110 -2.24 12.24 -3.61
N CYS A 111 -3.19 11.33 -3.78
CA CYS A 111 -3.07 9.94 -3.36
C CYS A 111 -3.02 9.03 -4.58
N ASP A 112 -1.84 8.57 -5.00
CA ASP A 112 -1.67 7.70 -6.17
C ASP A 112 -2.09 6.25 -5.84
N PHE A 113 -2.79 5.59 -6.79
CA PHE A 113 -3.11 4.17 -6.68
C PHE A 113 -1.84 3.30 -6.68
N SER A 114 -1.76 2.36 -5.73
CA SER A 114 -0.62 1.47 -5.56
C SER A 114 -1.08 0.03 -5.37
N MET A 115 -0.44 -0.86 -6.10
CA MET A 115 -0.63 -2.30 -5.99
C MET A 115 0.66 -2.91 -5.45
N VAL A 116 0.55 -3.72 -4.39
CA VAL A 116 1.72 -4.28 -3.71
C VAL A 116 1.53 -5.77 -3.44
N VAL A 117 2.63 -6.52 -3.48
CA VAL A 117 2.71 -7.86 -2.89
C VAL A 117 3.00 -7.70 -1.40
N MET A 118 2.26 -8.40 -0.56
CA MET A 118 2.41 -8.33 0.89
C MET A 118 1.99 -9.64 1.57
N THR A 119 2.33 -9.81 2.84
CA THR A 119 1.76 -10.90 3.64
C THR A 119 0.26 -10.69 3.88
N LYS A 120 -0.50 -11.79 3.98
CA LYS A 120 -1.93 -11.74 4.34
C LYS A 120 -2.15 -11.33 5.79
N LYS A 121 -1.18 -11.63 6.66
CA LYS A 121 -1.22 -11.32 8.08
C LYS A 121 -0.04 -10.44 8.48
N PRO A 122 -0.26 -9.48 9.39
CA PRO A 122 0.83 -8.73 9.98
C PRO A 122 1.72 -9.64 10.83
N LEU A 123 3.00 -9.28 10.94
CA LEU A 123 3.95 -9.90 11.85
C LEU A 123 4.01 -9.14 13.18
N SER A 124 4.36 -9.84 14.25
CA SER A 124 4.49 -9.24 15.59
C SER A 124 5.38 -10.10 16.49
N GLY A 125 6.07 -9.47 17.45
CA GLY A 125 6.89 -10.19 18.42
C GLY A 125 8.11 -10.84 17.77
N LYS A 126 8.41 -12.09 18.14
CA LYS A 126 9.54 -12.84 17.57
C LYS A 126 9.13 -13.51 16.26
N VAL A 127 9.90 -13.22 15.20
CA VAL A 127 9.74 -13.81 13.87
C VAL A 127 10.99 -14.60 13.54
N SER A 128 10.85 -15.90 13.29
CA SER A 128 12.00 -16.77 13.01
C SER A 128 12.52 -16.61 11.58
N TYR A 129 13.78 -17.03 11.37
CA TYR A 129 14.36 -17.21 10.06
C TYR A 129 13.44 -18.03 9.13
N GLN A 130 12.95 -19.19 9.59
CA GLN A 130 12.11 -20.09 8.78
C GLN A 130 10.78 -19.45 8.37
N GLN A 131 10.20 -18.60 9.23
CA GLN A 131 8.98 -17.87 8.90
C GLN A 131 9.21 -16.88 7.75
N ILE A 132 10.37 -16.21 7.70
CA ILE A 132 10.67 -15.27 6.62
C ILE A 132 11.09 -16.04 5.37
N GLU A 133 11.90 -17.08 5.52
CA GLU A 133 12.33 -17.98 4.44
C GLU A 133 11.13 -18.58 3.69
N SER A 134 10.06 -18.98 4.37
CA SER A 134 8.87 -19.52 3.71
C SER A 134 8.06 -18.48 2.93
N LEU A 135 8.22 -17.18 3.24
CA LEU A 135 7.50 -16.09 2.56
C LEU A 135 8.17 -15.67 1.25
N LEU A 136 9.50 -15.65 1.22
CA LEU A 136 10.25 -15.12 0.06
C LEU A 136 9.89 -15.80 -1.27
N PRO A 137 9.86 -17.14 -1.41
CA PRO A 137 9.52 -17.77 -2.68
C PRO A 137 8.06 -17.51 -3.10
N GLN A 138 7.14 -17.37 -2.12
CA GLN A 138 5.75 -16.99 -2.41
C GLN A 138 5.69 -15.55 -2.94
N MET A 139 6.42 -14.62 -2.30
CA MET A 139 6.50 -13.22 -2.73
C MET A 139 7.11 -13.08 -4.13
N GLN A 140 8.19 -13.81 -4.40
CA GLN A 140 8.84 -13.86 -5.72
C GLN A 140 7.85 -14.32 -6.79
N THR A 141 7.21 -15.47 -6.57
CA THR A 141 6.24 -16.03 -7.52
C THR A 141 5.06 -15.07 -7.76
N MET A 142 4.57 -14.41 -6.71
CA MET A 142 3.46 -13.45 -6.82
C MET A 142 3.87 -12.21 -7.63
N LEU A 143 5.10 -11.70 -7.47
CA LEU A 143 5.62 -10.58 -8.25
C LEU A 143 5.73 -10.93 -9.74
N GLU A 144 6.21 -12.13 -10.05
CA GLU A 144 6.30 -12.63 -11.43
C GLU A 144 4.91 -12.79 -12.06
N ASP A 145 3.98 -13.39 -11.31
CA ASP A 145 2.58 -13.55 -11.69
C ASP A 145 1.91 -12.20 -12.00
N LEU A 146 2.24 -11.15 -11.24
CA LEU A 146 1.73 -9.79 -11.42
C LEU A 146 2.31 -9.10 -12.65
N GLY A 147 3.62 -9.21 -12.87
CA GLY A 147 4.27 -8.58 -14.02
C GLY A 147 4.02 -9.33 -15.35
N GLY A 148 3.44 -10.53 -15.28
CA GLY A 148 3.05 -11.33 -16.44
C GLY A 148 4.23 -12.05 -17.09
N MET A 149 4.04 -12.48 -18.34
CA MET A 149 4.90 -13.44 -19.03
C MET A 149 6.39 -13.05 -19.12
N PHE A 150 6.72 -11.76 -18.98
CA PHE A 150 8.10 -11.27 -19.07
C PHE A 150 8.72 -10.91 -17.71
N ALA A 151 7.93 -10.92 -16.63
CA ALA A 151 8.37 -10.42 -15.34
C ALA A 151 9.54 -11.21 -14.76
N SER A 152 9.53 -12.54 -14.89
CA SER A 152 10.61 -13.39 -14.36
C SER A 152 12.00 -13.07 -14.91
N TRP A 153 12.11 -12.42 -16.08
CA TRP A 153 13.40 -11.98 -16.61
C TRP A 153 13.91 -10.66 -16.04
N PHE A 154 13.03 -9.85 -15.46
CA PHE A 154 13.33 -8.48 -15.05
C PHE A 154 13.05 -8.19 -13.57
N THR A 155 12.27 -9.04 -12.89
CA THR A 155 12.02 -8.96 -11.46
C THR A 155 13.29 -9.39 -10.72
N PRO A 156 13.94 -8.49 -9.96
CA PRO A 156 15.06 -8.88 -9.13
C PRO A 156 14.64 -9.91 -8.07
N ASP A 157 15.62 -10.65 -7.54
CA ASP A 157 15.35 -11.61 -6.49
C ASP A 157 14.85 -10.92 -5.21
N VAL A 158 13.83 -11.51 -4.59
CA VAL A 158 13.39 -11.15 -3.25
C VAL A 158 14.37 -11.72 -2.24
N GLU A 159 15.24 -10.87 -1.69
CA GLU A 159 16.28 -11.27 -0.72
C GLU A 159 15.84 -11.10 0.75
N GLY A 160 14.67 -10.50 0.97
CA GLY A 160 14.19 -10.23 2.31
C GLY A 160 12.82 -9.57 2.35
N ILE A 161 12.55 -8.88 3.44
CA ILE A 161 11.28 -8.20 3.68
C ILE A 161 11.47 -6.73 4.08
N THR A 162 10.54 -5.89 3.64
CA THR A 162 10.34 -4.56 4.20
C THR A 162 9.20 -4.63 5.20
N LEU A 163 9.52 -4.37 6.46
CA LEU A 163 8.57 -4.22 7.55
C LEU A 163 8.09 -2.77 7.59
N GLU A 164 6.79 -2.56 7.53
CA GLU A 164 6.18 -1.24 7.76
C GLU A 164 5.38 -1.24 9.05
N PHE A 165 5.61 -0.24 9.88
CA PHE A 165 4.97 0.02 11.17
C PHE A 165 4.19 1.36 11.10
N SER A 166 3.53 1.73 12.21
CA SER A 166 3.10 3.12 12.39
C SER A 166 4.30 4.05 12.34
N GLU A 167 4.16 5.23 11.74
CA GLU A 167 5.23 6.24 11.62
C GLU A 167 5.80 6.69 12.98
N THR A 168 5.04 6.49 14.06
CA THR A 168 5.45 6.79 15.44
C THR A 168 6.46 5.78 16.01
N ILE A 169 6.63 4.62 15.37
CA ILE A 169 7.55 3.58 15.84
C ILE A 169 8.96 3.87 15.31
N THR A 170 9.89 4.08 16.23
CA THR A 170 11.30 4.36 15.91
C THR A 170 12.26 3.37 16.58
N ASP A 171 11.76 2.51 17.47
CA ASP A 171 12.58 1.47 18.09
C ASP A 171 13.07 0.47 17.03
N PRO A 172 14.33 0.02 17.09
CA PRO A 172 14.90 -0.84 16.06
C PRO A 172 14.36 -2.27 16.17
N VAL A 173 14.38 -2.97 15.04
CA VAL A 173 14.20 -4.43 14.98
C VAL A 173 15.49 -5.09 15.49
N ARG A 174 15.38 -6.00 16.46
CA ARG A 174 16.53 -6.64 17.10
C ARG A 174 16.73 -8.06 16.59
N PHE A 175 17.97 -8.45 16.34
CA PHE A 175 18.30 -9.78 15.86
C PHE A 175 18.80 -10.63 17.02
N SER A 176 18.58 -11.94 16.96
CA SER A 176 19.04 -12.89 17.99
C SER A 176 20.57 -12.95 18.12
N ASN A 177 21.30 -12.53 17.09
CA ASN A 177 22.77 -12.46 17.05
C ASN A 177 23.33 -11.14 17.63
N GLY A 178 22.47 -10.25 18.14
CA GLY A 178 22.86 -8.95 18.71
C GLY A 178 22.88 -7.79 17.71
N ASN A 179 22.69 -8.05 16.40
CA ASN A 179 22.53 -7.00 15.40
C ASN A 179 21.17 -6.28 15.54
N ARG A 180 21.04 -5.16 14.82
CA ARG A 180 19.81 -4.38 14.75
C ARG A 180 19.60 -3.78 13.37
N ALA A 181 18.35 -3.62 12.98
CA ALA A 181 17.94 -2.83 11.84
C ALA A 181 17.14 -1.62 12.33
N ASP A 182 17.56 -0.42 11.92
CA ASP A 182 16.91 0.81 12.32
C ASP A 182 15.55 0.96 11.61
N VAL A 183 14.57 1.52 12.33
CA VAL A 183 13.27 1.86 11.76
C VAL A 183 13.28 3.33 11.36
N ILE A 184 13.25 3.60 10.06
CA ILE A 184 13.29 4.94 9.48
C ILE A 184 11.94 5.23 8.84
N ASN A 185 11.25 6.28 9.32
CA ASN A 185 9.90 6.64 8.88
C ASN A 185 8.92 5.46 8.94
N GLY A 186 8.96 4.71 10.04
CA GLY A 186 8.14 3.51 10.23
C GLY A 186 8.53 2.31 9.37
N LYS A 187 9.68 2.32 8.67
CA LYS A 187 10.12 1.21 7.81
C LYS A 187 11.45 0.61 8.25
N ALA A 188 11.55 -0.70 8.21
CA ALA A 188 12.80 -1.45 8.39
C ALA A 188 12.94 -2.48 7.26
N GLN A 189 14.13 -2.57 6.68
CA GLN A 189 14.46 -3.59 5.68
C GLN A 189 15.31 -4.66 6.34
N ILE A 190 14.95 -5.92 6.12
CA ILE A 190 15.61 -7.09 6.72
C ILE A 190 15.96 -8.06 5.60
N ILE A 191 17.24 -8.38 5.45
CA ILE A 191 17.69 -9.42 4.52
C ILE A 191 17.71 -10.76 5.27
N LEU A 192 17.24 -11.84 4.64
CA LEU A 192 17.12 -13.15 5.31
C LEU A 192 18.46 -13.65 5.86
N SER A 193 19.55 -13.44 5.12
CA SER A 193 20.91 -13.86 5.51
C SER A 193 21.42 -13.14 6.76
N GLU A 194 20.93 -11.93 7.08
CA GLU A 194 21.30 -11.19 8.29
C GLU A 194 20.71 -11.79 9.57
N ILE A 195 19.59 -12.50 9.44
CA ILE A 195 18.95 -13.22 10.54
C ILE A 195 19.79 -14.46 10.92
N GLY A 196 20.29 -15.16 9.90
CA GLY A 196 21.02 -16.42 10.03
C GLY A 196 20.10 -17.61 10.32
N GLU A 197 20.43 -18.78 9.77
CA GLU A 197 19.65 -20.01 9.98
C GLU A 197 19.46 -20.31 11.48
N GLY A 198 18.21 -20.59 11.87
CA GLY A 198 17.83 -20.83 13.27
C GLY A 198 17.76 -19.56 14.14
N GLY A 199 18.10 -18.39 13.59
CA GLY A 199 17.94 -17.10 14.24
C GLY A 199 16.51 -16.58 14.21
N TYR A 200 16.32 -15.41 14.82
CA TYR A 200 15.05 -14.67 14.78
C TYR A 200 15.28 -13.16 14.86
N ILE A 201 14.28 -12.41 14.43
CA ILE A 201 14.13 -10.99 14.71
C ILE A 201 13.03 -10.75 15.75
N GLU A 202 13.21 -9.75 16.58
CA GLU A 202 12.22 -9.28 17.54
C GLU A 202 11.74 -7.90 17.10
N LEU A 203 10.44 -7.84 16.78
CA LEU A 203 9.80 -6.64 16.27
C LEU A 203 9.41 -5.71 17.42
N PRO A 204 9.63 -4.39 17.28
CA PRO A 204 9.28 -3.40 18.30
C PRO A 204 7.76 -3.23 18.46
N ALA A 205 7.00 -3.56 17.41
CA ALA A 205 5.55 -3.47 17.37
C ALA A 205 4.99 -4.48 16.36
N LYS A 206 3.66 -4.58 16.30
CA LYS A 206 2.96 -5.26 15.21
C LYS A 206 3.11 -4.45 13.92
N THR A 207 3.45 -5.10 12.81
CA THR A 207 3.56 -4.45 11.50
C THR A 207 2.19 -4.03 10.98
N VAL A 208 2.14 -2.93 10.23
CA VAL A 208 0.99 -2.55 9.39
C VAL A 208 1.02 -3.36 8.09
N ARG A 209 2.18 -3.49 7.45
CA ARG A 209 2.40 -4.30 6.24
C ARG A 209 3.77 -4.96 6.26
N VAL A 210 3.88 -6.07 5.54
CA VAL A 210 5.16 -6.73 5.25
C VAL A 210 5.24 -6.96 3.76
N LEU A 211 6.20 -6.31 3.11
CA LEU A 211 6.38 -6.28 1.67
C LEU A 211 7.68 -7.02 1.29
N PRO A 212 7.84 -7.50 0.05
CA PRO A 212 9.13 -8.00 -0.42
C PRO A 212 10.18 -6.89 -0.40
N TYR A 213 11.42 -7.25 -0.08
CA TYR A 213 12.58 -6.37 -0.26
C TYR A 213 13.42 -6.87 -1.43
N LEU A 214 13.64 -5.99 -2.41
CA LEU A 214 14.39 -6.23 -3.63
C LEU A 214 15.59 -5.26 -3.65
N PRO A 215 16.78 -5.65 -3.17
CA PRO A 215 17.91 -4.72 -3.03
C PRO A 215 18.42 -4.16 -4.37
N ALA A 216 18.19 -4.87 -5.47
CA ALA A 216 18.58 -4.45 -6.81
C ALA A 216 17.49 -3.64 -7.56
N ALA A 217 16.32 -3.40 -6.95
CA ALA A 217 15.32 -2.51 -7.53
C ALA A 217 15.80 -1.04 -7.39
N LYS A 218 16.32 -0.47 -8.47
CA LYS A 218 16.67 0.95 -8.58
C LYS A 218 15.48 1.82 -8.94
#